data_AF-A0A1F3LNW0-F1
#
_entry.id   AF-A0A1F3LNW0-F1
#
_cell.length_a   1.000
_cell.length_b   1.000
_cell.length_c   1.000
_cell.angle_alpha   90.00
_cell.angle_beta   90.00
_cell.angle_gamma   90.00
#
_symmetry.space_group_name_H-M   'P 1'
#
loop_
_entity.id
_entity.type
_entity.pdbx_description
1 polymer ?
#
loop_
_entity_poly.entity_id
_entity_poly.type
_entity_poly.pdbx_seq_one_letter_code
_entity_poly.pdbx_strand_id
1 'polypeptide(L)'
;MPEAMEMETEKIYTSSDRKNKILAWICIALCFLIYYSIMSIIAPGKKYRELKSEYGFRQNEKNPVDERIFTDSTYLSILKEKSFLQSRVTLAESDSIYLTVNLHDSIVNLEINGVSVHKADIKRTNISKMLKGEKDYVILLMLSVPLTVNRNFASIEKEPLMIKLAPKDTSEYEPDIIPDTADYEPVNFILETDNGTILCVYQAEKLRAGDGIRLFIFDVKHRVRYAAADFARIITFRVPVYRPFIKLRIPRSDAKIIYRALPVQGQIAVYS
;
A
#
# COMPACT_ATOMS: atom_id res chain seq x y z
N MET A 1 -17.40 -66.82 17.66
CA MET A 1 -18.43 -65.86 17.21
C MET A 1 -18.54 -64.56 18.04
N PRO A 2 -18.17 -64.47 19.35
CA PRO A 2 -18.25 -63.19 20.07
C PRO A 2 -17.10 -62.20 19.74
N GLU A 3 -15.89 -62.68 19.48
CA GLU A 3 -14.71 -61.84 19.17
C GLU A 3 -14.85 -60.98 17.89
N ALA A 4 -15.56 -61.47 16.87
CA ALA A 4 -15.77 -60.72 15.64
C ALA A 4 -16.72 -59.53 15.84
N MET A 5 -17.66 -59.64 16.79
CA MET A 5 -18.65 -58.62 17.09
C MET A 5 -18.07 -57.50 17.99
N GLU A 6 -17.14 -57.84 18.88
CA GLU A 6 -16.38 -56.85 19.67
C GLU A 6 -15.40 -56.05 18.79
N MET A 7 -14.73 -56.69 17.83
CA MET A 7 -13.83 -55.99 16.90
C MET A 7 -14.55 -55.01 15.96
N GLU A 8 -15.79 -55.29 15.56
CA GLU A 8 -16.59 -54.38 14.74
C GLU A 8 -17.11 -53.18 15.55
N THR A 9 -17.54 -53.41 16.79
CA THR A 9 -18.04 -52.33 17.66
C THR A 9 -16.94 -51.35 18.07
N GLU A 10 -15.71 -51.82 18.32
CA GLU A 10 -14.55 -50.97 18.66
C GLU A 10 -14.08 -50.13 17.45
N LYS A 11 -14.10 -50.71 16.23
CA LYS A 11 -13.82 -49.97 14.98
C LYS A 11 -14.85 -48.88 14.69
N ILE A 12 -16.13 -49.14 14.97
CA ILE A 12 -17.21 -48.15 14.79
C ILE A 12 -17.03 -47.00 15.80
N TYR A 13 -16.72 -47.31 17.06
CA TYR A 13 -16.53 -46.30 18.12
C TYR A 13 -15.34 -45.38 17.86
N THR A 14 -14.18 -45.94 17.48
CA THR A 14 -12.97 -45.16 17.14
C THR A 14 -13.16 -44.31 15.89
N SER A 15 -13.93 -44.78 14.89
CA SER A 15 -14.28 -43.98 13.71
C SER A 15 -15.20 -42.79 14.03
N SER A 16 -16.11 -42.96 15.00
CA SER A 16 -17.05 -41.92 15.45
C SER A 16 -16.33 -40.82 16.24
N ASP A 17 -15.43 -41.19 17.15
CA ASP A 17 -14.64 -40.22 17.93
C ASP A 17 -13.70 -39.38 17.05
N ARG A 18 -13.09 -40.00 16.01
CA ARG A 18 -12.28 -39.27 15.04
C ARG A 18 -13.11 -38.27 14.21
N LYS A 19 -14.34 -38.64 13.83
CA LYS A 19 -15.27 -37.73 13.13
C LYS A 19 -15.69 -36.57 14.02
N ASN A 20 -15.97 -36.81 15.30
CA ASN A 20 -16.32 -35.77 16.26
C ASN A 20 -15.17 -34.80 16.54
N LYS A 21 -13.92 -35.29 16.63
CA LYS A 21 -12.72 -34.44 16.74
C LYS A 21 -12.51 -33.56 15.51
N ILE A 22 -12.68 -34.11 14.30
CA ILE A 22 -12.58 -33.33 13.05
C ILE A 22 -13.68 -32.26 13.01
N LEU A 23 -14.91 -32.61 13.39
CA LEU A 23 -16.02 -31.66 13.44
C LEU A 23 -15.75 -30.52 14.44
N ALA A 24 -15.22 -30.83 15.62
CA ALA A 24 -14.83 -29.83 16.61
C ALA A 24 -13.76 -28.85 16.08
N TRP A 25 -12.72 -29.37 15.41
CA TRP A 25 -11.69 -28.53 14.78
C TRP A 25 -12.25 -27.63 13.67
N ILE A 26 -13.18 -28.14 12.86
CA ILE A 26 -13.86 -27.34 11.84
C ILE A 26 -14.69 -26.22 12.48
N CYS A 27 -15.42 -26.50 13.56
CA CYS A 27 -16.18 -25.48 14.29
C CYS A 27 -15.27 -24.40 14.88
N ILE A 28 -14.14 -24.78 15.50
CA ILE A 28 -13.17 -23.82 16.03
C ILE A 28 -12.58 -22.96 14.91
N ALA A 29 -12.20 -23.57 13.79
CA ALA A 29 -11.68 -22.85 12.64
C ALA A 29 -12.72 -21.87 12.06
N LEU A 30 -14.00 -22.27 12.01
CA LEU A 30 -15.08 -21.41 11.56
C LEU A 30 -15.30 -20.22 12.51
N CYS A 31 -15.35 -20.47 13.82
CA CYS A 31 -15.44 -19.41 14.82
C CYS A 31 -14.26 -18.43 14.72
N PHE A 32 -13.05 -18.95 14.51
CA PHE A 32 -11.87 -18.12 14.30
C PHE A 32 -11.97 -17.26 13.03
N LEU A 33 -12.46 -17.81 11.92
CA LEU A 33 -12.67 -17.07 10.66
C LEU A 33 -13.73 -15.98 10.80
N ILE A 34 -14.83 -16.25 11.52
CA ILE A 34 -15.87 -15.25 11.82
C ILE A 34 -15.27 -14.11 12.65
N TYR A 35 -14.53 -14.46 13.71
CA TYR A 35 -13.87 -13.49 14.58
C TYR A 35 -12.85 -12.63 13.81
N TYR A 36 -12.00 -13.25 13.00
CA TYR A 36 -11.04 -12.57 12.13
C TYR A 36 -11.74 -11.57 11.19
N SER A 37 -12.88 -11.96 10.61
CA SER A 37 -13.66 -11.12 9.71
C SER A 37 -14.23 -9.90 10.44
N ILE A 38 -14.80 -10.09 11.63
CA ILE A 38 -15.32 -9.00 12.46
C ILE A 38 -14.20 -8.01 12.81
N MET A 39 -13.05 -8.51 13.28
CA MET A 39 -11.91 -7.67 13.63
C MET A 39 -11.36 -6.88 12.42
N SER A 40 -11.37 -7.49 11.23
CA SER A 40 -10.96 -6.83 9.99
C SER A 40 -11.93 -5.72 9.57
N ILE A 41 -13.23 -5.87 9.83
CA ILE A 41 -14.26 -4.84 9.55
C ILE A 41 -14.14 -3.66 10.52
N ILE A 42 -13.71 -3.88 11.76
CA ILE A 42 -13.54 -2.81 12.77
C ILE A 42 -12.25 -2.00 12.54
N ALA A 43 -11.22 -2.60 11.94
CA ALA A 43 -9.90 -1.99 11.76
C ALA A 43 -9.91 -0.61 11.06
N PRO A 44 -10.65 -0.38 9.95
CA PRO A 44 -10.79 0.93 9.34
C PRO A 44 -11.34 1.99 10.31
N GLY A 45 -12.37 1.64 11.10
CA GLY A 45 -12.97 2.56 12.07
C GLY A 45 -12.03 2.91 13.23
N LYS A 46 -11.15 2.00 13.62
CA LYS A 46 -10.07 2.31 14.58
C LYS A 46 -9.06 3.28 13.97
N LYS A 47 -8.56 3.01 12.75
CA LYS A 47 -7.61 3.89 12.07
C LYS A 47 -8.18 5.28 11.82
N TYR A 48 -9.46 5.37 11.47
CA TYR A 48 -10.15 6.66 11.33
C TYR A 48 -10.17 7.45 12.63
N ARG A 49 -10.43 6.81 13.78
CA ARG A 49 -10.37 7.47 15.09
C ARG A 49 -8.97 7.96 15.45
N GLU A 50 -7.94 7.19 15.10
CA GLU A 50 -6.54 7.62 15.25
C GLU A 50 -6.29 8.90 14.42
N LEU A 51 -6.67 8.90 13.13
CA LEU A 51 -6.55 10.08 12.27
C LEU A 51 -7.37 11.26 12.78
N LYS A 52 -8.58 11.04 13.29
CA LYS A 52 -9.42 12.10 13.87
C LYS A 52 -8.78 12.70 15.12
N SER A 53 -8.03 11.94 15.91
CA SER A 53 -7.33 12.49 17.08
C SER A 53 -6.14 13.36 16.71
N GLU A 54 -5.50 13.06 15.57
CA GLU A 54 -4.31 13.75 15.08
C GLU A 54 -4.66 14.97 14.22
N TYR A 55 -5.58 14.81 13.26
CA TYR A 55 -5.96 15.82 12.27
C TYR A 55 -7.37 16.38 12.49
N GLY A 56 -8.09 15.92 13.50
CA GLY A 56 -9.44 16.43 13.77
C GLY A 56 -9.44 17.90 14.18
N PHE A 57 -10.54 18.58 13.89
CA PHE A 57 -10.76 19.96 14.30
C PHE A 57 -10.72 20.07 15.82
N ARG A 58 -9.77 20.83 16.36
CA ARG A 58 -9.75 21.20 17.77
C ARG A 58 -10.56 22.47 17.94
N GLN A 59 -11.78 22.32 18.45
CA GLN A 59 -12.69 23.44 18.64
C GLN A 59 -12.09 24.43 19.64
N ASN A 60 -12.03 25.69 19.24
CA ASN A 60 -11.68 26.77 20.15
C ASN A 60 -12.95 27.16 20.92
N GLU A 61 -12.96 26.98 22.24
CA GLU A 61 -14.12 27.25 23.11
C GLU A 61 -14.66 28.69 22.95
N LYS A 62 -13.83 29.62 22.48
CA LYS A 62 -14.19 31.02 22.26
C LYS A 62 -14.93 31.31 20.95
N ASN A 63 -14.88 30.40 19.97
CA ASN A 63 -15.58 30.55 18.68
C ASN A 63 -15.99 29.17 18.17
N PRO A 64 -17.19 28.68 18.55
CA PRO A 64 -17.69 27.41 18.03
C PRO A 64 -17.96 27.55 16.53
N VAL A 65 -17.20 26.81 15.71
CA VAL A 65 -17.48 26.67 14.29
C VAL A 65 -18.66 25.72 14.12
N ASP A 66 -19.61 26.05 13.25
CA ASP A 66 -20.73 25.19 12.93
C ASP A 66 -20.22 23.91 12.26
N GLU A 67 -20.43 22.76 12.91
CA GLU A 67 -19.99 21.45 12.43
C GLU A 67 -20.61 21.07 11.09
N ARG A 68 -21.74 21.70 10.71
CA ARG A 68 -22.40 21.51 9.41
C ARG A 68 -21.48 21.89 8.24
N ILE A 69 -20.57 22.84 8.43
CA ILE A 69 -19.60 23.26 7.41
C ILE A 69 -18.70 22.08 7.00
N PHE A 70 -18.39 21.16 7.92
CA PHE A 70 -17.57 19.98 7.62
C PHE A 70 -18.32 18.89 6.84
N THR A 71 -19.62 19.09 6.58
CA THR A 71 -20.45 18.18 5.77
C THR A 71 -20.88 18.82 4.44
N ASP A 72 -20.68 20.12 4.28
CA ASP A 72 -21.01 20.83 3.04
C ASP A 72 -20.06 20.43 1.91
N SER A 73 -20.63 19.90 0.83
CA SER A 73 -19.88 19.47 -0.35
C SER A 73 -19.06 20.59 -0.99
N THR A 74 -19.57 21.83 -0.98
CA THR A 74 -18.88 22.95 -1.63
C THR A 74 -17.67 23.39 -0.81
N TYR A 75 -17.83 23.42 0.52
CA TYR A 75 -16.70 23.66 1.41
C TYR A 75 -15.64 22.56 1.27
N LEU A 76 -16.05 21.29 1.24
CA LEU A 76 -15.14 20.15 1.14
C LEU A 76 -14.39 20.12 -0.19
N SER A 77 -15.01 20.51 -1.31
CA SER A 77 -14.31 20.61 -2.59
C SER A 77 -13.21 21.68 -2.57
N ILE A 78 -13.50 22.84 -1.97
CA ILE A 78 -12.50 23.91 -1.82
C ILE A 78 -11.41 23.49 -0.83
N LEU A 79 -11.78 22.82 0.25
CA LEU A 79 -10.83 22.29 1.23
C LEU A 79 -9.91 21.24 0.60
N LYS A 80 -10.43 20.39 -0.28
CA LYS A 80 -9.64 19.41 -1.04
C LYS A 80 -8.58 20.09 -1.89
N GLU A 81 -8.96 21.10 -2.67
CA GLU A 81 -8.03 21.89 -3.47
C GLU A 81 -6.99 22.61 -2.59
N LYS A 82 -7.45 23.30 -1.55
CA LYS A 82 -6.58 23.97 -0.58
C LYS A 82 -5.57 23.01 0.04
N SER A 83 -6.02 21.84 0.47
CA SER A 83 -5.18 20.83 1.14
C SER A 83 -4.07 20.35 0.21
N PHE A 84 -4.40 20.04 -1.04
CA PHE A 84 -3.40 19.64 -2.02
C PHE A 84 -2.42 20.76 -2.35
N LEU A 85 -2.90 21.98 -2.57
CA LEU A 85 -2.02 23.13 -2.84
C LEU A 85 -1.11 23.43 -1.65
N GLN A 86 -1.61 23.35 -0.42
CA GLN A 86 -0.82 23.53 0.78
C GLN A 86 0.29 22.47 0.91
N SER A 87 -0.04 21.20 0.67
CA SER A 87 0.94 20.12 0.64
C SER A 87 2.00 20.37 -0.44
N ARG A 88 1.56 20.76 -1.64
CA ARG A 88 2.47 21.03 -2.78
C ARG A 88 3.36 22.25 -2.55
N VAL A 89 2.88 23.30 -1.90
CA VAL A 89 3.69 24.47 -1.49
C VAL A 89 4.74 24.04 -0.48
N THR A 90 4.36 23.26 0.54
CA THR A 90 5.29 22.73 1.55
C THR A 90 6.37 21.85 0.90
N LEU A 91 6.01 21.08 -0.14
CA LEU A 91 6.97 20.30 -0.92
C LEU A 91 7.91 21.17 -1.76
N ALA A 92 7.39 22.23 -2.38
CA ALA A 92 8.16 23.14 -3.20
C ALA A 92 9.19 23.97 -2.41
N GLU A 93 9.03 24.07 -1.09
CA GLU A 93 10.03 24.65 -0.18
C GLU A 93 11.26 23.74 0.00
N SER A 94 11.15 22.45 -0.33
CA SER A 94 12.23 21.47 -0.23
C SER A 94 13.04 21.40 -1.52
N ASP A 95 14.37 21.45 -1.41
CA ASP A 95 15.33 21.29 -2.53
C ASP A 95 15.45 19.83 -3.02
N SER A 96 14.60 18.93 -2.55
CA SER A 96 14.60 17.52 -2.93
C SER A 96 13.53 17.20 -3.98
N ILE A 97 13.79 16.17 -4.78
CA ILE A 97 12.78 15.59 -5.67
C ILE A 97 11.61 15.04 -4.85
N TYR A 98 10.39 15.44 -5.20
CA TYR A 98 9.16 14.94 -4.60
C TYR A 98 8.14 14.50 -5.65
N LEU A 99 7.14 13.74 -5.21
CA LEU A 99 6.11 13.18 -6.07
C LEU A 99 4.78 13.89 -5.84
N THR A 100 4.12 14.34 -6.90
CA THR A 100 2.73 14.78 -6.83
C THR A 100 1.85 13.79 -7.59
N VAL A 101 0.80 13.31 -6.94
CA VAL A 101 -0.14 12.33 -7.51
C VAL A 101 -1.50 12.99 -7.61
N ASN A 102 -1.92 13.27 -8.83
CA ASN A 102 -3.25 13.77 -9.11
C ASN A 102 -4.14 12.62 -9.61
N LEU A 103 -5.02 12.14 -8.73
CA LEU A 103 -5.91 11.02 -9.02
C LEU A 103 -7.11 11.43 -9.88
N HIS A 104 -7.51 12.71 -9.82
CA HIS A 104 -8.59 13.26 -10.65
C HIS A 104 -8.16 13.35 -12.11
N ASP A 105 -7.01 13.97 -12.38
CA ASP A 105 -6.48 14.13 -13.74
C ASP A 105 -5.70 12.90 -14.21
N SER A 106 -5.58 11.88 -13.35
CA SER A 106 -4.84 10.65 -13.63
C SER A 106 -3.39 10.90 -14.06
N ILE A 107 -2.70 11.78 -13.33
CA ILE A 107 -1.32 12.19 -13.62
C ILE A 107 -0.45 12.02 -12.37
N VAL A 108 0.77 11.56 -12.56
CA VAL A 108 1.85 11.62 -11.57
C VAL A 108 2.92 12.56 -12.10
N ASN A 109 3.34 13.53 -11.29
CA ASN A 109 4.49 14.37 -11.60
C ASN A 109 5.62 14.13 -10.62
N LEU A 110 6.83 14.12 -11.16
CA LEU A 110 8.05 14.29 -10.41
C LEU A 110 8.40 15.78 -10.43
N GLU A 111 8.51 16.40 -9.27
CA GLU A 111 8.72 17.84 -9.14
C GLU A 111 9.93 18.15 -8.25
N ILE A 112 10.57 19.30 -8.51
CA ILE A 112 11.64 19.89 -7.70
C ILE A 112 11.36 21.39 -7.61
N ASN A 113 11.35 21.96 -6.41
CA ASN A 113 11.14 23.40 -6.19
C ASN A 113 9.91 23.97 -6.93
N GLY A 114 8.81 23.21 -6.98
CA GLY A 114 7.58 23.60 -7.69
C GLY A 114 7.58 23.37 -9.20
N VAL A 115 8.68 22.88 -9.78
CA VAL A 115 8.84 22.66 -11.23
C VAL A 115 8.69 21.18 -11.56
N SER A 116 7.82 20.86 -12.53
CA SER A 116 7.64 19.49 -13.03
C SER A 116 8.81 19.08 -13.93
N VAL A 117 9.53 18.04 -13.52
CA VAL A 117 10.69 17.48 -14.21
C VAL A 117 10.29 16.27 -15.05
N HIS A 118 9.33 15.48 -14.57
CA HIS A 118 8.80 14.33 -15.30
C HIS A 118 7.29 14.23 -15.08
N LYS A 119 6.56 13.88 -16.14
CA LYS A 119 5.12 13.67 -16.10
C LYS A 119 4.79 12.28 -16.62
N ALA A 120 3.95 11.55 -15.89
CA ALA A 120 3.51 10.21 -16.24
C ALA A 120 1.99 10.07 -16.15
N ASP A 121 1.39 9.38 -17.12
CA ASP A 121 -0.04 9.12 -17.15
C ASP A 121 -0.42 7.87 -16.35
N ILE A 122 -1.42 8.00 -15.49
CA ILE A 122 -2.01 6.89 -14.76
C ILE A 122 -3.04 6.19 -15.64
N LYS A 123 -2.79 4.92 -15.98
CA LYS A 123 -3.71 4.10 -16.77
C LYS A 123 -4.83 3.49 -15.93
N ARG A 124 -4.57 3.23 -14.65
CA ARG A 124 -5.59 2.71 -13.72
C ARG A 124 -5.28 3.10 -12.29
N THR A 125 -6.30 3.51 -11.57
CA THR A 125 -6.26 3.78 -10.13
C THR A 125 -7.12 2.78 -9.36
N ASN A 126 -6.71 2.43 -8.15
CA ASN A 126 -7.55 1.73 -7.17
C ASN A 126 -7.20 2.24 -5.77
N ILE A 127 -8.17 2.86 -5.13
CA ILE A 127 -7.99 3.59 -3.88
C ILE A 127 -8.81 2.88 -2.80
N SER A 128 -8.25 2.79 -1.60
CA SER A 128 -8.96 2.23 -0.44
C SER A 128 -10.24 3.02 -0.15
N LYS A 129 -11.30 2.34 0.32
CA LYS A 129 -12.60 2.99 0.61
C LYS A 129 -12.48 4.17 1.57
N MET A 130 -11.52 4.10 2.51
CA MET A 130 -11.26 5.18 3.47
C MET A 130 -10.75 6.47 2.80
N LEU A 131 -9.90 6.34 1.78
CA LEU A 131 -9.39 7.48 1.01
C LEU A 131 -10.32 7.91 -0.13
N LYS A 132 -11.32 7.10 -0.47
CA LYS A 132 -12.32 7.43 -1.50
C LYS A 132 -13.37 8.43 -1.01
N GLY A 133 -13.40 8.73 0.29
CA GLY A 133 -14.30 9.72 0.85
C GLY A 133 -13.89 11.13 0.46
N GLU A 134 -14.29 11.59 -0.72
CA GLU A 134 -14.12 12.99 -1.16
C GLU A 134 -14.77 14.01 -0.19
N LYS A 135 -15.59 13.52 0.74
CA LYS A 135 -16.36 14.30 1.70
C LYS A 135 -15.89 14.16 3.14
N ASP A 136 -14.68 13.63 3.37
CA ASP A 136 -14.18 13.43 4.73
C ASP A 136 -13.14 14.49 5.10
N TYR A 137 -13.56 15.44 5.92
CA TYR A 137 -12.73 16.53 6.43
C TYR A 137 -11.39 16.05 7.02
N VAL A 138 -11.40 14.96 7.78
CA VAL A 138 -10.21 14.42 8.45
C VAL A 138 -9.19 13.90 7.42
N ILE A 139 -9.67 13.26 6.36
CA ILE A 139 -8.82 12.73 5.30
C ILE A 139 -8.23 13.87 4.47
N LEU A 140 -9.02 14.89 4.15
CA LEU A 140 -8.53 16.08 3.44
C LEU A 140 -7.42 16.78 4.23
N LEU A 141 -7.59 16.94 5.54
CA LEU A 141 -6.53 17.49 6.40
C LEU A 141 -5.30 16.59 6.50
N MET A 142 -5.47 15.27 6.58
CA MET A 142 -4.35 14.33 6.54
C MET A 142 -3.52 14.49 5.26
N LEU A 143 -4.17 14.73 4.12
CA LEU A 143 -3.53 14.95 2.82
C LEU A 143 -2.97 16.37 2.62
N SER A 144 -3.29 17.31 3.53
CA SER A 144 -2.76 18.67 3.50
C SER A 144 -1.29 18.77 3.92
N VAL A 145 -0.80 17.74 4.61
CA VAL A 145 0.61 17.59 4.99
C VAL A 145 1.28 16.62 4.01
N PRO A 146 2.49 16.93 3.51
CA PRO A 146 3.23 16.01 2.66
C PRO A 146 3.49 14.66 3.34
N LEU A 147 3.31 13.57 2.60
CA LEU A 147 3.53 12.22 3.10
C LEU A 147 4.99 11.84 2.93
N THR A 148 5.70 11.55 4.02
CA THR A 148 7.11 11.15 3.94
C THR A 148 7.23 9.64 3.82
N VAL A 149 8.02 9.17 2.85
CA VAL A 149 8.30 7.74 2.65
C VAL A 149 9.24 7.24 3.76
N ASN A 150 8.77 6.28 4.54
CA ASN A 150 9.55 5.62 5.58
C ASN A 150 10.20 4.33 5.08
N ARG A 151 9.50 3.59 4.22
CA ARG A 151 9.95 2.29 3.71
C ARG A 151 9.59 2.15 2.25
N ASN A 152 10.49 1.52 1.50
CA ASN A 152 10.25 1.14 0.12
C ASN A 152 10.38 -0.39 -0.03
N PHE A 153 9.65 -0.93 -0.99
CA PHE A 153 9.75 -2.33 -1.40
C PHE A 153 9.54 -2.40 -2.90
N ALA A 154 10.55 -2.82 -3.65
CA ALA A 154 10.51 -2.83 -5.10
C ALA A 154 11.02 -4.15 -5.69
N SER A 155 10.63 -4.41 -6.94
CA SER A 155 11.17 -5.50 -7.76
C SER A 155 12.47 -5.12 -8.46
N ILE A 156 12.79 -3.83 -8.54
CA ILE A 156 14.03 -3.30 -9.13
C ILE A 156 14.90 -2.64 -8.08
N GLU A 157 16.21 -2.61 -8.34
CA GLU A 157 17.15 -1.86 -7.52
C GLU A 157 16.99 -0.36 -7.71
N LYS A 158 17.18 0.38 -6.62
CA LYS A 158 17.08 1.84 -6.60
C LYS A 158 18.24 2.48 -7.37
N GLU A 159 19.44 2.00 -7.11
CA GLU A 159 20.69 2.43 -7.73
C GLU A 159 21.33 1.19 -8.36
N PRO A 160 21.25 1.01 -9.69
CA PRO A 160 21.82 -0.16 -10.34
C PRO A 160 23.36 -0.10 -10.25
N LEU A 161 23.96 -1.13 -9.64
CA LEU A 161 25.41 -1.25 -9.55
C LEU A 161 25.95 -2.03 -10.75
N MET A 162 26.80 -1.38 -11.55
CA MET A 162 27.53 -2.04 -12.63
C MET A 162 28.90 -2.50 -12.09
N ILE A 163 29.01 -3.78 -11.74
CA ILE A 163 30.28 -4.37 -11.31
C ILE A 163 31.13 -4.63 -12.55
N LYS A 164 32.15 -3.80 -12.76
CA LYS A 164 33.13 -3.99 -13.83
C LYS A 164 34.32 -4.77 -13.29
N LEU A 165 34.60 -5.93 -13.88
CA LEU A 165 35.87 -6.61 -13.69
C LEU A 165 36.87 -6.03 -14.71
N ALA A 166 38.02 -5.57 -14.22
CA ALA A 166 39.06 -5.12 -15.12
C ALA A 166 39.56 -6.31 -15.94
N PRO A 167 39.65 -6.21 -17.27
CA PRO A 167 40.23 -7.26 -18.09
C PRO A 167 41.70 -7.39 -17.72
N LYS A 168 42.20 -8.64 -17.68
CA LYS A 168 43.60 -8.90 -17.36
C LYS A 168 44.54 -8.51 -18.51
N ASP A 169 44.00 -8.48 -19.74
CA ASP A 169 44.71 -8.10 -20.95
C ASP A 169 43.81 -7.26 -21.88
N THR A 170 44.41 -6.33 -22.61
CA THR A 170 43.78 -5.45 -23.59
C THR A 170 43.11 -6.19 -24.75
N SER A 171 43.49 -7.45 -24.98
CA SER A 171 42.91 -8.33 -26.00
C SER A 171 41.54 -8.92 -25.61
N GLU A 172 41.19 -8.92 -24.31
CA GLU A 172 39.93 -9.44 -23.77
C GLU A 172 38.87 -8.34 -23.56
N TYR A 173 39.10 -7.13 -24.09
CA TYR A 173 38.17 -6.01 -23.93
C TYR A 173 36.91 -6.21 -24.78
N GLU A 174 35.82 -6.63 -24.15
CA GLU A 174 34.47 -6.54 -24.71
C GLU A 174 33.78 -5.26 -24.20
N PRO A 175 33.22 -4.40 -25.08
CA PRO A 175 32.46 -3.23 -24.67
C PRO A 175 31.11 -3.66 -24.09
N ASP A 176 31.09 -3.88 -22.79
CA ASP A 176 29.95 -4.43 -22.05
C ASP A 176 28.97 -3.31 -21.63
N ILE A 177 28.35 -2.68 -22.62
CA ILE A 177 27.30 -1.66 -22.41
C ILE A 177 25.97 -2.27 -22.83
N ILE A 178 25.38 -3.10 -21.97
CA ILE A 178 23.98 -3.50 -22.14
C ILE A 178 23.13 -2.25 -21.89
N PRO A 179 22.37 -1.75 -22.88
CA PRO A 179 21.52 -0.59 -22.66
C PRO A 179 20.40 -0.97 -21.67
N ASP A 180 20.12 -0.09 -20.71
CA ASP A 180 19.10 -0.27 -19.65
C ASP A 180 17.66 -0.45 -20.19
N THR A 181 17.48 -0.34 -21.52
CA THR A 181 16.27 -0.63 -22.29
C THR A 181 16.13 -2.09 -22.72
N ALA A 182 17.20 -2.89 -22.68
CA ALA A 182 17.17 -4.31 -23.04
C ALA A 182 16.65 -5.21 -21.92
N ASP A 183 16.66 -4.74 -20.67
CA ASP A 183 16.12 -5.50 -19.56
C ASP A 183 14.60 -5.59 -19.63
N TYR A 184 14.06 -6.79 -19.39
CA TYR A 184 12.61 -7.07 -19.38
C TYR A 184 12.06 -7.31 -17.97
N GLU A 185 12.76 -6.84 -16.94
CA GLU A 185 12.32 -7.04 -15.56
C GLU A 185 11.04 -6.25 -15.25
N PRO A 186 10.08 -6.85 -14.53
CA PRO A 186 8.86 -6.16 -14.16
C PRO A 186 9.16 -5.06 -13.14
N VAL A 187 8.59 -3.87 -13.32
CA VAL A 187 8.79 -2.72 -12.45
C VAL A 187 7.57 -2.52 -11.56
N ASN A 188 7.70 -2.88 -10.28
CA ASN A 188 6.68 -2.69 -9.27
C ASN A 188 7.34 -2.20 -7.99
N PHE A 189 6.75 -1.21 -7.34
CA PHE A 189 7.23 -0.74 -6.05
C PHE A 189 6.09 -0.29 -5.14
N ILE A 190 6.35 -0.37 -3.84
CA ILE A 190 5.44 -0.02 -2.76
C ILE A 190 6.19 0.93 -1.84
N LEU A 191 5.59 2.09 -1.60
CA LEU A 191 6.09 3.10 -0.69
C LEU A 191 5.14 3.17 0.51
N GLU A 192 5.69 3.01 1.71
CA GLU A 192 4.95 3.16 2.96
C GLU A 192 5.32 4.49 3.60
N THR A 193 4.29 5.27 3.95
CA THR A 193 4.46 6.61 4.48
C THR A 193 4.37 6.66 6.01
N ASP A 194 4.79 7.77 6.58
CA ASP A 194 4.68 8.14 8.00
C ASP A 194 3.28 7.95 8.61
N ASN A 195 2.24 8.46 7.97
CA ASN A 195 0.87 8.33 8.46
C ASN A 195 0.26 6.92 8.27
N GLY A 196 1.02 5.99 7.69
CA GLY A 196 0.63 4.60 7.46
C GLY A 196 -0.12 4.36 6.15
N THR A 197 -0.16 5.36 5.26
CA THR A 197 -0.68 5.21 3.89
C THR A 197 0.33 4.44 3.02
N ILE A 198 -0.17 3.66 2.08
CA ILE A 198 0.64 2.87 1.17
C ILE A 198 0.38 3.33 -0.27
N LEU A 199 1.42 3.79 -0.95
CA LEU A 199 1.40 4.03 -2.38
C LEU A 199 2.01 2.82 -3.10
N CYS A 200 1.18 2.07 -3.83
CA CYS A 200 1.62 0.99 -4.69
C CYS A 200 1.65 1.47 -6.14
N VAL A 201 2.78 1.30 -6.80
CA VAL A 201 2.94 1.62 -8.22
C VAL A 201 3.31 0.35 -8.96
N TYR A 202 2.51 0.02 -9.96
CA TYR A 202 2.66 -1.17 -10.78
C TYR A 202 2.79 -0.80 -12.25
N GLN A 203 3.57 -1.58 -13.00
CA GLN A 203 3.61 -1.42 -14.45
C GLN A 203 2.23 -1.71 -15.08
N ALA A 204 1.87 -0.96 -16.11
CA ALA A 204 0.63 -1.13 -16.86
C ALA A 204 0.76 -2.24 -17.93
N GLU A 205 1.95 -2.38 -18.52
CA GLU A 205 2.22 -3.32 -19.61
C GLU A 205 2.34 -4.76 -19.12
N LYS A 206 1.93 -5.70 -20.00
CA LYS A 206 2.21 -7.13 -19.86
C LYS A 206 3.31 -7.48 -20.85
N LEU A 207 4.54 -7.65 -20.36
CA LEU A 207 5.70 -7.95 -21.19
C LEU A 207 5.82 -9.45 -21.46
N ARG A 208 5.47 -10.29 -20.48
CA ARG A 208 5.56 -11.75 -20.58
C ARG A 208 4.29 -12.44 -20.08
N ALA A 209 4.03 -13.63 -20.62
CA ALA A 209 3.07 -14.55 -20.03
C ALA A 209 3.54 -14.90 -18.60
N GLY A 210 2.71 -14.64 -17.60
CA GLY A 210 3.04 -14.86 -16.18
C GLY A 210 3.35 -13.59 -15.36
N ASP A 211 3.40 -12.40 -15.96
CA ASP A 211 3.59 -11.14 -15.23
C ASP A 211 2.50 -10.92 -14.15
N GLY A 212 1.28 -11.40 -14.40
CA GLY A 212 0.21 -11.37 -13.39
C GLY A 212 0.52 -12.21 -12.15
N ILE A 213 1.15 -13.37 -12.32
CA ILE A 213 1.55 -14.24 -11.20
C ILE A 213 2.71 -13.60 -10.45
N ARG A 214 3.69 -13.01 -11.16
CA ARG A 214 4.81 -12.29 -10.53
C ARG A 214 4.31 -11.11 -9.70
N LEU A 215 3.35 -10.35 -10.22
CA LEU A 215 2.69 -9.27 -9.50
C LEU A 215 1.96 -9.79 -8.26
N PHE A 216 1.25 -10.92 -8.37
CA PHE A 216 0.58 -11.55 -7.23
C PHE A 216 1.57 -11.99 -6.16
N ILE A 217 2.66 -12.67 -6.53
CA ILE A 217 3.73 -13.09 -5.61
C ILE A 217 4.36 -11.87 -4.92
N PHE A 218 4.59 -10.80 -5.66
CA PHE A 218 5.11 -9.54 -5.12
C PHE A 218 4.17 -8.95 -4.05
N ASP A 219 2.87 -8.87 -4.34
CA ASP A 219 1.86 -8.41 -3.39
C ASP A 219 1.76 -9.33 -2.15
N VAL A 220 1.83 -10.65 -2.34
CA VAL A 220 1.81 -11.63 -1.24
C VAL A 220 3.06 -11.48 -0.37
N LYS A 221 4.25 -11.39 -0.97
CA LYS A 221 5.52 -11.22 -0.24
C LYS A 221 5.50 -9.94 0.62
N HIS A 222 4.95 -8.85 0.10
CA HIS A 222 4.74 -7.63 0.88
C HIS A 222 3.76 -7.85 2.05
N ARG A 223 2.60 -8.47 1.79
CA ARG A 223 1.56 -8.70 2.81
C ARG A 223 1.98 -9.66 3.91
N VAL A 224 2.71 -10.73 3.59
CA VAL A 224 3.13 -11.74 4.57
C VAL A 224 4.01 -11.14 5.68
N ARG A 225 4.77 -10.08 5.36
CA ARG A 225 5.55 -9.32 6.36
C ARG A 225 4.69 -8.75 7.48
N TYR A 226 3.47 -8.34 7.16
CA TYR A 226 2.52 -7.79 8.13
C TYR A 226 1.54 -8.84 8.66
N ALA A 227 1.27 -9.89 7.87
CA ALA A 227 0.34 -10.95 8.25
C ALA A 227 0.70 -11.61 9.58
N ALA A 228 1.99 -11.85 9.85
CA ALA A 228 2.42 -12.42 11.12
C ALA A 228 2.13 -11.48 12.31
N ALA A 229 2.38 -10.19 12.15
CA ALA A 229 2.13 -9.19 13.19
C ALA A 229 0.63 -8.97 13.41
N ASP A 230 -0.17 -8.96 12.34
CA ASP A 230 -1.62 -8.84 12.42
C ASP A 230 -2.24 -10.10 13.04
N PHE A 231 -1.75 -11.29 12.69
CA PHE A 231 -2.19 -12.54 13.28
C PHE A 231 -1.87 -12.61 14.78
N ALA A 232 -0.66 -12.22 15.19
CA ALA A 232 -0.28 -12.12 16.59
C ALA A 232 -1.19 -11.15 17.37
N ARG A 233 -1.56 -10.01 16.77
CA ARG A 233 -2.51 -9.07 17.36
C ARG A 233 -3.88 -9.69 17.54
N ILE A 234 -4.38 -10.40 16.54
CA ILE A 234 -5.71 -11.03 16.57
C ILE A 234 -5.78 -12.12 17.64
N ILE A 235 -4.73 -12.94 17.78
CA ILE A 235 -4.59 -13.91 18.89
C ILE A 235 -4.56 -13.21 20.24
N THR A 236 -3.91 -12.04 20.33
CA THR A 236 -3.85 -11.22 21.54
C THR A 236 -5.10 -10.34 21.74
N PHE A 237 -6.20 -10.63 21.02
CA PHE A 237 -7.46 -9.88 21.08
C PHE A 237 -7.33 -8.37 20.78
N ARG A 238 -6.36 -7.99 19.93
CA ARG A 238 -6.14 -6.62 19.47
C ARG A 238 -6.57 -6.47 18.02
N VAL A 239 -7.26 -5.37 17.72
CA VAL A 239 -7.64 -5.00 16.36
C VAL A 239 -6.39 -4.85 15.47
N PRO A 240 -6.35 -5.47 14.27
CA PRO A 240 -5.23 -5.35 13.35
C PRO A 240 -5.08 -3.91 12.84
N VAL A 241 -3.89 -3.57 12.33
CA VAL A 241 -3.64 -2.20 11.86
C VAL A 241 -4.12 -2.05 10.43
N TYR A 242 -5.12 -1.20 10.23
CA TYR A 242 -5.57 -0.84 8.89
C TYR A 242 -4.59 0.15 8.25
N ARG A 243 -4.16 -0.18 7.03
CA ARG A 243 -3.28 0.66 6.21
C ARG A 243 -4.02 1.11 4.96
N PRO A 244 -4.35 2.41 4.85
CA PRO A 244 -4.96 2.96 3.65
C PRO A 244 -4.01 2.79 2.46
N PHE A 245 -4.55 2.55 1.27
CA PHE A 245 -3.72 2.34 0.09
C PHE A 245 -4.22 3.12 -1.12
N ILE A 246 -3.27 3.45 -1.99
CA ILE A 246 -3.46 4.01 -3.32
C ILE A 246 -2.66 3.14 -4.27
N LYS A 247 -3.34 2.47 -5.21
CA LYS A 247 -2.70 1.64 -6.24
C LYS A 247 -2.78 2.35 -7.58
N LEU A 248 -1.63 2.57 -8.20
CA LEU A 248 -1.47 3.19 -9.51
C LEU A 248 -0.93 2.17 -10.50
N ARG A 249 -1.42 2.23 -11.74
CA ARG A 249 -0.79 1.60 -12.89
C ARG A 249 -0.27 2.66 -13.84
N ILE A 250 1.03 2.67 -14.07
CA ILE A 250 1.72 3.63 -14.93
C ILE A 250 2.63 2.89 -15.92
N PRO A 251 3.05 3.51 -17.02
CA PRO A 251 3.98 2.90 -17.95
C PRO A 251 5.28 2.47 -17.27
N ARG A 252 5.86 1.37 -17.74
CA ARG A 252 7.08 0.79 -17.16
C ARG A 252 8.25 1.76 -17.12
N SER A 253 8.49 2.49 -18.22
CA SER A 253 9.57 3.48 -18.31
C SER A 253 9.42 4.56 -17.23
N ASP A 254 8.19 5.06 -17.07
CA ASP A 254 7.87 6.09 -16.09
C ASP A 254 7.99 5.57 -14.66
N ALA A 255 7.52 4.35 -14.39
CA ALA A 255 7.68 3.72 -13.08
C ALA A 255 9.15 3.58 -12.69
N LYS A 256 10.01 3.22 -13.65
CA LYS A 256 11.44 3.06 -13.44
C LYS A 256 12.10 4.42 -13.15
N ILE A 257 11.77 5.45 -13.93
CA ILE A 257 12.26 6.83 -13.73
C ILE A 257 11.83 7.34 -12.35
N ILE A 258 10.53 7.28 -12.04
CA ILE A 258 9.97 7.76 -10.77
C ILE A 258 10.62 7.04 -9.60
N TYR A 259 10.71 5.70 -9.67
CA TYR A 259 11.30 4.94 -8.57
C TYR A 259 12.76 5.29 -8.37
N ARG A 260 13.57 5.43 -9.41
CA ARG A 260 15.00 5.75 -9.24
C ARG A 260 15.24 7.20 -8.83
N ALA A 261 14.43 8.13 -9.33
CA ALA A 261 14.60 9.57 -9.07
C ALA A 261 14.12 10.00 -7.68
N LEU A 262 13.11 9.33 -7.11
CA LEU A 262 12.60 9.70 -5.78
C LEU A 262 13.66 9.42 -4.69
N PRO A 263 13.91 10.31 -3.73
CA PRO A 263 14.83 10.02 -2.62
C PRO A 263 14.35 8.85 -1.74
N VAL A 264 15.24 8.30 -0.90
CA VAL A 264 14.89 7.23 0.05
C VAL A 264 13.81 7.68 1.02
N GLN A 265 13.93 8.92 1.52
CA GLN A 265 12.92 9.62 2.33
C GLN A 265 12.16 10.64 1.47
N GLY A 266 11.79 10.24 0.25
CA GLY A 266 11.04 11.10 -0.65
C GLY A 266 9.68 11.49 -0.06
N GLN A 267 9.17 12.66 -0.46
CA GLN A 267 7.89 13.16 -0.01
C GLN A 267 6.85 13.10 -1.14
N ILE A 268 5.58 12.95 -0.76
CA ILE A 268 4.48 12.72 -1.70
C ILE A 268 3.28 13.60 -1.32
N ALA A 269 2.75 14.34 -2.30
CA ALA A 269 1.44 14.99 -2.20
C ALA A 269 0.41 14.23 -3.05
N VAL A 270 -0.81 14.11 -2.54
CA VAL A 270 -1.90 13.40 -3.22
C VAL A 270 -3.12 14.30 -3.32
N TYR A 271 -3.65 14.43 -4.54
CA TYR A 271 -4.97 14.97 -4.82
C TYR A 271 -5.91 13.79 -5.10
N SER A 272 -6.81 13.49 -4.16
CA SER A 272 -7.79 12.39 -4.23
C SER A 272 -9.19 12.90 -4.50
#